data_AF-A0AB39XZG0-F1
#
_entry.id   AF-A0AB39XZG0-F1
#
_cell.length_a   1.000
_cell.length_b   1.000
_cell.length_c   1.000
_cell.angle_alpha   90.00
_cell.angle_beta   90.00
_cell.angle_gamma   90.00
#
_symmetry.space_group_name_H-M   'P 1'
#
loop_
_entity.id
_entity.type
_entity.pdbx_description
1 polymer ?
#
loop_
_entity_poly.entity_id
_entity_poly.type
_entity_poly.pdbx_seq_one_letter_code
_entity_poly.pdbx_strand_id
1 'polypeptide(L)'
;MSAAAAAAAAAPDGHGFKVLAPWYACERGHFDRFDPSAHPPALQKYASAEFVRALVADPRDSLQFDPEEDVWSYPVPVALADRGPGRARFATHQLVRTRLRKLYQPSHERFYAVVVELFCDRPGLPRPQSAQGLEVGFVMRRRHVEMSAPPKVLRTLSRRLTSELLAAGGQAGSDTGPYLSQAQDVLWADLAHRTAFEEENRELLARVDLEKETQAWMAGAAGGQWRRLGEPPPSGRPDDREQELPMWRLPARSGDCRHGAPPPERSLWFGVVPTASADHDDRGAPKLDDRSVYELHCFVRRTPRPGHEHCPPQISWSKPTEPFRLASFFDPEGTKNRKISITMPDLRAVAARAAAPPGAGGVAITSPPGSQLSFDPGGGTPSGGSVAGTVPRTCTFALEIFMIVAFFVFSMFLPIVVFLFQLWWLLALRFCLPPSLEAAAALKAFFDGTRTLADMGRAETDAFDELLGAKGAGARLKDASDAFAQDDLDDLVDLVTPPATAPVPAAPRPLPPVDDPLCEGG
;
A
#
# COMPACT_ATOMS: atom_id res chain seq x y z
N MET A 1 -7.54 -33.87 -22.45
CA MET A 1 -8.33 -34.63 -21.44
C MET A 1 -7.37 -35.39 -20.54
N SER A 2 -6.68 -34.68 -19.64
CA SER A 2 -5.56 -35.18 -18.85
C SER A 2 -5.68 -34.68 -17.41
N ALA A 3 -5.52 -35.59 -16.45
CA ALA A 3 -5.24 -35.47 -15.01
C ALA A 3 -6.07 -34.52 -14.09
N ALA A 4 -6.82 -33.54 -14.58
CA ALA A 4 -7.57 -32.58 -13.74
C ALA A 4 -8.97 -33.05 -13.30
N ALA A 5 -9.42 -34.23 -13.73
CA ALA A 5 -10.78 -34.73 -13.48
C ALA A 5 -10.86 -35.89 -12.45
N ALA A 6 -9.74 -36.26 -11.80
CA ALA A 6 -9.67 -37.45 -10.95
C ALA A 6 -9.59 -37.17 -9.43
N ALA A 7 -10.05 -36.00 -8.96
CA ALA A 7 -10.14 -35.68 -7.53
C ALA A 7 -11.57 -35.76 -6.97
N ALA A 8 -12.49 -36.43 -7.67
CA ALA A 8 -13.92 -36.49 -7.33
C ALA A 8 -14.42 -37.88 -6.88
N ALA A 9 -13.57 -38.74 -6.32
CA ALA A 9 -14.01 -40.09 -5.92
C ALA A 9 -13.36 -40.57 -4.61
N ALA A 10 -13.94 -40.14 -3.50
CA ALA A 10 -14.24 -40.92 -2.28
C ALA A 10 -14.63 -39.91 -1.20
N ALA A 11 -15.92 -39.69 -0.97
CA ALA A 11 -16.38 -38.90 0.17
C ALA A 11 -16.23 -39.77 1.44
N PRO A 12 -15.31 -39.48 2.37
CA PRO A 12 -15.39 -40.05 3.70
C PRO A 12 -16.65 -39.50 4.40
N ASP A 13 -17.32 -40.32 5.21
CA ASP A 13 -18.55 -40.03 5.97
C ASP A 13 -18.44 -38.86 6.97
N GLY A 14 -18.19 -37.65 6.46
CA GLY A 14 -18.00 -36.44 7.22
C GLY A 14 -18.34 -35.22 6.38
N HIS A 15 -19.39 -34.51 6.77
CA HIS A 15 -19.70 -33.19 6.24
C HIS A 15 -18.46 -32.27 6.34
N GLY A 16 -18.22 -31.48 5.29
CA GLY A 16 -17.13 -30.50 5.24
C GLY A 16 -17.38 -29.30 6.15
N PHE A 17 -16.60 -28.23 5.94
CA PHE A 17 -16.74 -26.99 6.69
C PHE A 17 -17.14 -25.82 5.80
N LYS A 18 -17.82 -24.84 6.38
CA LYS A 18 -18.05 -23.51 5.81
C LYS A 18 -17.23 -22.50 6.59
N VAL A 19 -16.41 -21.76 5.86
CA VAL A 19 -15.58 -20.67 6.38
C VAL A 19 -16.24 -19.37 5.96
N LEU A 20 -16.77 -18.64 6.93
CA LEU A 20 -17.61 -17.46 6.72
C LEU A 20 -17.01 -16.23 7.42
N ALA A 21 -17.52 -15.05 7.11
CA ALA A 21 -17.25 -13.83 7.82
C ALA A 21 -17.60 -13.98 9.32
N PRO A 22 -16.89 -13.29 10.21
CA PRO A 22 -17.20 -13.30 11.63
C PRO A 22 -18.54 -12.62 11.90
N TRP A 23 -19.27 -13.08 12.92
CA TRP A 23 -20.60 -12.57 13.25
C TRP A 23 -20.70 -11.03 13.32
N TYR A 24 -19.70 -10.33 13.88
CA TYR A 24 -19.74 -8.88 14.01
C TYR A 24 -19.59 -8.16 12.67
N ALA A 25 -19.04 -8.82 11.64
CA ALA A 25 -19.06 -8.29 10.28
C ALA A 25 -20.48 -8.38 9.69
N CYS A 26 -21.18 -9.48 9.95
CA CYS A 26 -22.58 -9.67 9.56
C CYS A 26 -23.51 -8.64 10.22
N GLU A 27 -23.36 -8.44 11.54
CA GLU A 27 -24.14 -7.45 12.29
C GLU A 27 -23.89 -6.02 11.78
N ARG A 28 -22.62 -5.65 11.52
CA ARG A 28 -22.28 -4.33 10.95
C ARG A 28 -22.83 -4.12 9.54
N GLY A 29 -22.85 -5.19 8.75
CA GLY A 29 -23.34 -5.15 7.39
C GLY A 29 -24.85 -5.35 7.25
N HIS A 30 -25.56 -5.62 8.35
CA HIS A 30 -26.99 -5.92 8.37
C HIS A 30 -27.39 -7.08 7.43
N PHE A 31 -26.57 -8.13 7.40
CA PHE A 31 -26.86 -9.35 6.63
C PHE A 31 -26.75 -10.59 7.52
N ASP A 32 -27.48 -11.65 7.16
CA ASP A 32 -27.39 -12.92 7.88
C ASP A 32 -26.22 -13.79 7.38
N ARG A 33 -25.97 -14.91 8.06
CA ARG A 33 -24.87 -15.84 7.74
C ARG A 33 -25.10 -16.70 6.49
N PHE A 34 -26.31 -16.71 5.96
CA PHE A 34 -26.69 -17.42 4.73
C PHE A 34 -26.63 -16.50 3.51
N ASP A 35 -26.57 -15.18 3.73
CA ASP A 35 -26.36 -14.19 2.68
C ASP A 35 -24.98 -14.40 2.01
N PRO A 36 -24.89 -14.30 0.67
CA PRO A 36 -23.63 -14.35 -0.05
C PRO A 36 -22.54 -13.39 0.48
N SER A 37 -22.94 -12.26 1.08
CA SER A 37 -22.07 -11.26 1.70
C SER A 37 -21.32 -11.79 2.93
N ALA A 38 -21.82 -12.86 3.57
CA ALA A 38 -21.15 -13.53 4.68
C ALA A 38 -20.11 -14.57 4.23
N HIS A 39 -20.00 -14.88 2.94
CA HIS A 39 -19.08 -15.92 2.46
C HIS A 39 -17.60 -15.51 2.41
N PRO A 40 -17.24 -14.26 2.07
CA PRO A 40 -15.85 -13.80 2.11
C PRO A 40 -15.31 -13.67 3.54
N PRO A 41 -14.04 -14.04 3.79
CA PRO A 41 -13.33 -13.68 5.02
C PRO A 41 -13.29 -12.16 5.24
N ALA A 42 -13.30 -11.72 6.50
CA ALA A 42 -13.23 -10.29 6.81
C ALA A 42 -11.79 -9.83 7.01
N LEU A 43 -11.40 -8.77 6.29
CA LEU A 43 -10.16 -8.04 6.57
C LEU A 43 -10.40 -7.02 7.69
N GLN A 44 -9.44 -6.88 8.60
CA GLN A 44 -9.45 -5.90 9.68
C GLN A 44 -8.19 -5.06 9.65
N LYS A 45 -8.32 -3.77 9.97
CA LYS A 45 -7.23 -2.79 10.00
C LYS A 45 -6.92 -2.35 11.42
N TYR A 46 -5.63 -2.16 11.69
CA TYR A 46 -5.11 -1.69 12.98
C TYR A 46 -3.98 -0.68 12.78
N ALA A 47 -3.78 0.17 13.77
CA ALA A 47 -2.73 1.21 13.76
C ALA A 47 -1.62 0.95 14.80
N SER A 48 -1.47 -0.28 15.30
CA SER A 48 -0.46 -0.61 16.30
C SER A 48 0.15 -1.97 16.01
N ALA A 49 1.46 -2.10 16.24
CA ALA A 49 2.15 -3.38 16.14
C ALA A 49 1.61 -4.40 17.17
N GLU A 50 0.99 -3.93 18.26
CA GLU A 50 0.33 -4.76 19.27
C GLU A 50 -1.09 -5.20 18.89
N PHE A 51 -1.48 -5.07 17.61
CA PHE A 51 -2.85 -5.34 17.17
C PHE A 51 -3.38 -6.73 17.51
N VAL A 52 -2.51 -7.75 17.55
CA VAL A 52 -2.91 -9.11 17.96
C VAL A 52 -3.45 -9.11 19.39
N ARG A 53 -2.86 -8.32 20.29
CA ARG A 53 -3.34 -8.17 21.67
C ARG A 53 -4.72 -7.53 21.70
N ALA A 54 -4.95 -6.49 20.89
CA ALA A 54 -6.26 -5.83 20.77
C ALA A 54 -7.31 -6.79 20.19
N LEU A 55 -6.97 -7.50 19.12
CA LEU A 55 -7.82 -8.50 18.47
C LEU A 55 -8.23 -9.64 19.42
N VAL A 56 -7.29 -10.15 20.23
CA VAL A 56 -7.55 -11.20 21.21
C VAL A 56 -8.41 -10.68 22.37
N ALA A 57 -8.24 -9.43 22.78
CA ALA A 57 -9.04 -8.82 23.83
C ALA A 57 -10.50 -8.59 23.38
N ASP A 58 -10.68 -8.00 22.20
CA ASP A 58 -11.99 -7.85 21.57
C ASP A 58 -11.86 -7.85 20.03
N PRO A 59 -12.32 -8.91 19.33
CA PRO A 59 -12.16 -8.99 17.89
C PRO A 59 -13.02 -7.99 17.10
N ARG A 60 -13.94 -7.30 17.78
CA ARG A 60 -14.73 -6.21 17.18
C ARG A 60 -13.91 -4.94 17.07
N ASP A 61 -12.95 -4.72 17.98
CA ASP A 61 -12.16 -3.50 18.05
C ASP A 61 -11.15 -3.47 16.90
N SER A 62 -11.51 -2.77 15.83
CA SER A 62 -10.75 -2.64 14.60
C SER A 62 -11.08 -1.30 13.96
N LEU A 63 -10.19 -0.81 13.09
CA LEU A 63 -10.32 0.48 12.46
C LEU A 63 -11.20 0.40 11.22
N GLN A 64 -11.95 1.46 10.96
CA GLN A 64 -12.73 1.62 9.75
C GLN A 64 -11.79 1.80 8.55
N PHE A 65 -12.05 1.06 7.47
CA PHE A 65 -11.48 1.37 6.17
C PHE A 65 -12.15 2.63 5.62
N ASP A 66 -11.35 3.68 5.45
CA ASP A 66 -11.78 4.95 4.90
C ASP A 66 -12.06 4.78 3.40
N PRO A 67 -13.29 5.07 2.95
CA PRO A 67 -13.67 4.91 1.54
C PRO A 67 -12.92 5.88 0.61
N GLU A 68 -12.33 6.96 1.15
CA GLU A 68 -11.57 7.94 0.36
C GLU A 68 -10.05 7.71 0.43
N GLU A 69 -9.54 7.05 1.48
CA GLU A 69 -8.08 6.96 1.73
C GLU A 69 -7.53 5.53 1.70
N ASP A 70 -8.31 4.53 2.11
CA ASP A 70 -7.90 3.12 2.05
C ASP A 70 -8.33 2.47 0.74
N VAL A 71 -8.33 3.28 -0.32
CA VAL A 71 -8.60 2.87 -1.69
C VAL A 71 -7.40 3.19 -2.57
N TRP A 72 -7.20 2.39 -3.60
CA TRP A 72 -6.12 2.59 -4.54
C TRP A 72 -6.39 3.86 -5.35
N SER A 73 -5.38 4.72 -5.43
CA SER A 73 -5.40 5.93 -6.24
C SER A 73 -4.22 5.91 -7.19
N TYR A 74 -4.41 6.47 -8.38
CA TYR A 74 -3.35 6.54 -9.40
C TYR A 74 -3.23 7.95 -9.96
N PRO A 75 -2.03 8.40 -10.33
CA PRO A 75 -1.82 9.72 -10.87
C PRO A 75 -2.31 9.81 -12.32
N VAL A 76 -3.14 10.81 -12.61
CA VAL A 76 -3.59 11.19 -13.95
C VAL A 76 -3.09 12.60 -14.26
N PRO A 77 -2.52 12.86 -15.45
CA PRO A 77 -2.01 14.19 -15.76
C PRO A 77 -3.13 15.24 -15.79
N VAL A 78 -2.78 16.46 -15.36
CA VAL A 78 -3.67 17.64 -15.39
C VAL A 78 -3.16 18.59 -16.47
N ALA A 79 -4.05 18.97 -17.39
CA ALA A 79 -3.71 19.95 -18.43
C ALA A 79 -3.31 21.27 -17.79
N LEU A 80 -2.41 22.00 -18.46
CA LEU A 80 -1.92 23.28 -17.97
C LEU A 80 -3.04 24.28 -17.68
N ALA A 81 -4.10 24.27 -18.50
CA ALA A 81 -5.28 25.14 -18.35
C ALA A 81 -6.14 24.82 -17.12
N ASP A 82 -6.07 23.58 -16.62
CA ASP A 82 -6.89 23.10 -15.49
C ASP A 82 -6.13 23.18 -14.16
N ARG A 83 -4.88 23.67 -14.16
CA ARG A 83 -4.09 23.81 -12.92
C ARG A 83 -4.53 25.04 -12.15
N GLY A 84 -4.82 24.86 -10.86
CA GLY A 84 -5.21 25.94 -9.96
C GLY A 84 -4.09 26.95 -9.66
N PRO A 85 -4.41 28.07 -8.99
CA PRO A 85 -3.43 29.08 -8.58
C PRO A 85 -2.48 28.58 -7.47
N GLY A 86 -1.42 29.34 -7.18
CA GLY A 86 -0.48 29.05 -6.10
C GLY A 86 0.25 27.71 -6.29
N ARG A 87 0.32 26.88 -5.23
CA ARG A 87 1.01 25.58 -5.28
C ARG A 87 0.38 24.59 -6.27
N ALA A 88 -0.91 24.72 -6.57
CA ALA A 88 -1.62 23.86 -7.51
C ALA A 88 -1.12 23.99 -8.96
N ARG A 89 -0.46 25.11 -9.32
CA ARG A 89 0.13 25.31 -10.67
C ARG A 89 1.23 24.30 -11.00
N PHE A 90 1.87 23.75 -9.97
CA PHE A 90 2.93 22.75 -10.07
C PHE A 90 2.39 21.31 -10.04
N ALA A 91 1.11 21.11 -9.72
CA ALA A 91 0.47 19.80 -9.74
C ALA A 91 0.26 19.36 -11.20
N THR A 92 1.28 18.71 -11.76
CA THR A 92 1.22 18.13 -13.11
C THR A 92 0.28 16.93 -13.20
N HIS A 93 -0.06 16.34 -12.06
CA HIS A 93 -0.92 15.17 -11.92
C HIS A 93 -1.88 15.36 -10.75
N GLN A 94 -3.06 14.75 -10.86
CA GLN A 94 -4.02 14.58 -9.78
C GLN A 94 -4.20 13.09 -9.49
N LEU A 95 -4.39 12.73 -8.23
CA LEU A 95 -4.71 11.35 -7.85
C LEU A 95 -6.19 11.09 -8.11
N VAL A 96 -6.47 10.05 -8.90
CA VAL A 96 -7.83 9.60 -9.16
C VAL A 96 -8.07 8.31 -8.38
N ARG A 97 -9.13 8.30 -7.57
CA ARG A 97 -9.46 7.21 -6.65
C ARG A 97 -10.28 6.13 -7.33
N THR A 98 -9.97 4.88 -7.02
CA THR A 98 -10.77 3.70 -7.36
C THR A 98 -11.57 3.23 -6.14
N ARG A 99 -12.28 2.11 -6.22
CA ARG A 99 -12.82 1.40 -5.05
C ARG A 99 -12.01 0.17 -4.66
N LEU A 100 -10.89 -0.09 -5.34
CA LEU A 100 -10.00 -1.20 -5.00
C LEU A 100 -9.37 -0.94 -3.63
N ARG A 101 -9.47 -1.89 -2.71
CA ARG A 101 -8.91 -1.76 -1.36
C ARG A 101 -7.38 -1.57 -1.41
N LYS A 102 -6.87 -0.60 -0.66
CA LYS A 102 -5.43 -0.39 -0.45
C LYS A 102 -5.02 -0.78 0.96
N LEU A 103 -4.06 -1.69 1.09
CA LEU A 103 -3.44 -2.06 2.37
C LEU A 103 -2.04 -1.47 2.46
N TYR A 104 -1.71 -0.89 3.59
CA TYR A 104 -0.43 -0.22 3.79
C TYR A 104 0.62 -1.16 4.40
N GLN A 105 1.89 -0.82 4.20
CA GLN A 105 3.00 -1.58 4.78
C GLN A 105 3.16 -1.30 6.29
N PRO A 106 3.85 -2.17 7.04
CA PRO A 106 4.13 -1.94 8.46
C PRO A 106 4.97 -0.68 8.70
N SER A 107 5.76 -0.22 7.72
CA SER A 107 6.46 1.07 7.77
C SER A 107 5.49 2.24 7.95
N HIS A 108 4.25 2.14 7.47
CA HIS A 108 3.18 3.12 7.67
C HIS A 108 2.40 2.93 8.98
N GLU A 109 2.90 2.06 9.88
CA GLU A 109 2.25 1.69 11.14
C GLU A 109 0.81 1.19 10.98
N ARG A 110 0.56 0.43 9.91
CA ARG A 110 -0.74 -0.15 9.58
C ARG A 110 -0.61 -1.66 9.47
N PHE A 111 -1.48 -2.36 10.19
CA PHE A 111 -1.41 -3.80 10.38
C PHE A 111 -2.78 -4.41 10.11
N TYR A 112 -2.79 -5.67 9.64
CA TYR A 112 -3.99 -6.29 9.13
C TYR A 112 -4.13 -7.73 9.59
N ALA A 113 -5.38 -8.10 9.90
CA ALA A 113 -5.76 -9.48 10.18
C ALA A 113 -6.86 -9.91 9.21
N VAL A 114 -6.86 -11.18 8.82
CA VAL A 114 -8.00 -11.84 8.18
C VAL A 114 -8.70 -12.69 9.23
N VAL A 115 -10.01 -12.50 9.41
CA VAL A 115 -10.80 -13.18 10.43
C VAL A 115 -11.97 -13.92 9.80
N VAL A 116 -12.22 -15.13 10.30
CA VAL A 116 -13.31 -16.01 9.85
C VAL A 116 -14.01 -16.66 11.04
N GLU A 117 -15.27 -17.05 10.85
CA GLU A 117 -15.99 -17.96 11.74
C GLU A 117 -16.23 -19.30 11.02
N LEU A 118 -15.92 -20.40 11.72
CA LEU A 118 -16.00 -21.74 11.19
C LEU A 118 -17.31 -22.43 11.57
N PHE A 119 -17.95 -23.05 10.58
CA PHE A 119 -19.19 -23.82 10.74
C PHE A 119 -19.10 -25.18 10.06
N CYS A 120 -19.88 -26.16 10.51
CA CYS A 120 -20.07 -27.40 9.77
C CYS A 120 -20.94 -27.14 8.54
N ASP A 121 -20.60 -27.76 7.41
CA ASP A 121 -21.41 -27.70 6.19
C ASP A 121 -22.64 -28.60 6.30
N ARG A 122 -23.62 -28.14 7.10
CA ARG A 122 -24.90 -28.80 7.36
C ARG A 122 -26.00 -27.74 7.44
N PRO A 123 -27.27 -28.12 7.18
CA PRO A 123 -28.40 -27.22 7.41
C PRO A 123 -28.36 -26.61 8.81
N GLY A 124 -28.56 -25.30 8.90
CA GLY A 124 -28.45 -24.53 10.14
C GLY A 124 -27.03 -24.10 10.53
N LEU A 125 -25.99 -24.51 9.76
CA LEU A 125 -24.58 -24.15 9.97
C LEU A 125 -24.16 -24.27 11.44
N PRO A 126 -24.26 -25.46 12.06
CA PRO A 126 -23.88 -25.63 13.46
C PRO A 126 -22.37 -25.44 13.61
N ARG A 127 -21.96 -24.81 14.73
CA ARG A 127 -20.54 -24.63 15.05
C ARG A 127 -19.86 -25.98 15.34
N PRO A 128 -18.58 -26.14 14.98
CA PRO A 128 -17.82 -27.30 15.39
C PRO A 128 -17.65 -27.30 16.92
N GLN A 129 -17.95 -28.44 17.56
CA GLN A 129 -17.82 -28.60 19.02
C GLN A 129 -16.35 -28.69 19.49
N SER A 130 -15.44 -29.06 18.59
CA SER A 130 -14.01 -29.18 18.89
C SER A 130 -13.17 -28.74 17.69
N ALA A 131 -12.04 -28.10 17.96
CA ALA A 131 -11.02 -27.75 16.99
C ALA A 131 -9.95 -28.85 16.82
N GLN A 132 -10.05 -29.97 17.54
CA GLN A 132 -9.05 -31.03 17.50
C GLN A 132 -8.99 -31.69 16.12
N GLY A 133 -7.80 -31.79 15.55
CA GLY A 133 -7.58 -32.34 14.20
C GLY A 133 -8.03 -31.41 13.07
N LEU A 134 -8.26 -30.12 13.37
CA LEU A 134 -8.47 -29.08 12.38
C LEU A 134 -7.22 -28.22 12.26
N GLU A 135 -6.70 -28.12 11.04
CA GLU A 135 -5.69 -27.15 10.66
C GLU A 135 -6.39 -26.04 9.87
N VAL A 136 -6.30 -24.81 10.36
CA VAL A 136 -6.89 -23.64 9.71
C VAL A 136 -5.77 -22.74 9.23
N GLY A 137 -5.85 -22.35 7.97
CA GLY A 137 -4.84 -21.53 7.34
C GLY A 137 -5.46 -20.66 6.25
N PHE A 138 -4.64 -19.87 5.60
CA PHE A 138 -5.01 -19.14 4.41
C PHE A 138 -3.83 -19.06 3.46
N VAL A 139 -4.14 -18.82 2.19
CA VAL A 139 -3.15 -18.57 1.14
C VAL A 139 -3.37 -17.19 0.57
N MET A 140 -2.29 -16.52 0.20
CA MET A 140 -2.33 -15.26 -0.54
C MET A 140 -2.11 -15.55 -2.01
N ARG A 141 -3.08 -15.18 -2.84
CA ARG A 141 -3.02 -15.36 -4.28
C ARG A 141 -2.94 -14.02 -4.98
N ARG A 142 -2.23 -14.01 -6.10
CA ARG A 142 -2.08 -12.84 -6.97
C ARG A 142 -2.99 -13.00 -8.18
N ARG A 143 -3.80 -11.99 -8.48
CA ARG A 143 -4.53 -11.89 -9.74
C ARG A 143 -3.62 -11.23 -10.77
N HIS A 144 -3.37 -11.94 -11.85
CA HIS A 144 -2.61 -11.43 -12.97
C HIS A 144 -3.53 -11.29 -14.18
N VAL A 145 -3.35 -10.21 -14.93
CA VAL A 145 -4.08 -9.97 -16.17
C VAL A 145 -3.06 -9.65 -17.24
N GLU A 146 -2.95 -10.55 -18.21
CA GLU A 146 -2.24 -10.27 -19.43
C GLU A 146 -3.22 -9.67 -20.44
N MET A 147 -2.78 -8.58 -21.08
CA MET A 147 -3.57 -7.87 -22.07
C MET A 147 -2.76 -7.78 -23.36
N SER A 148 -3.25 -8.38 -24.43
CA SER A 148 -2.60 -8.34 -25.75
C SER A 148 -3.55 -7.77 -26.79
N ALA A 149 -3.14 -6.67 -27.43
CA ALA A 149 -3.85 -6.10 -28.57
C ALA A 149 -2.93 -5.17 -29.36
N PRO A 150 -3.31 -4.74 -30.57
CA PRO A 150 -2.58 -3.71 -31.29
C PRO A 150 -2.42 -2.44 -30.42
N PRO A 151 -1.25 -1.77 -30.40
CA PRO A 151 -0.99 -0.64 -29.51
C PRO A 151 -2.04 0.48 -29.56
N LYS A 152 -2.64 0.73 -30.74
CA LYS A 152 -3.72 1.71 -30.88
C LYS A 152 -4.97 1.33 -30.06
N VAL A 153 -5.31 0.04 -30.00
CA VAL A 153 -6.47 -0.47 -29.24
C VAL A 153 -6.23 -0.31 -27.74
N LEU A 154 -5.06 -0.72 -27.25
CA LEU A 154 -4.71 -0.60 -25.84
C LEU A 154 -4.67 0.86 -25.37
N ARG A 155 -4.22 1.78 -26.23
CA ARG A 155 -4.27 3.23 -25.95
C ARG A 155 -5.70 3.74 -25.83
N THR A 156 -6.58 3.35 -26.76
CA THR A 156 -8.01 3.73 -26.69
C THR A 156 -8.65 3.16 -25.43
N LEU A 157 -8.36 1.91 -25.08
CA LEU A 157 -8.87 1.28 -23.86
C LEU A 157 -8.42 2.02 -22.61
N SER A 158 -7.12 2.31 -22.50
CA SER A 158 -6.57 3.04 -21.36
C SER A 158 -7.22 4.42 -21.21
N ARG A 159 -7.39 5.17 -22.32
CA ARG A 159 -8.04 6.49 -22.32
C ARG A 159 -9.48 6.42 -21.81
N ARG A 160 -10.28 5.45 -22.30
CA ARG A 160 -11.67 5.29 -21.87
C ARG A 160 -11.78 4.92 -20.39
N LEU A 161 -10.95 3.99 -19.93
CA LEU A 161 -10.87 3.60 -18.52
C LEU A 161 -10.59 4.81 -17.63
N THR A 162 -9.62 5.65 -18.00
CA THR A 162 -9.29 6.87 -17.25
C THR A 162 -10.41 7.91 -17.29
N SER A 163 -11.03 8.14 -18.45
CA SER A 163 -12.09 9.15 -18.58
C SER A 163 -13.35 8.80 -17.81
N GLU A 164 -13.77 7.53 -17.85
CA GLU A 164 -14.97 7.09 -17.12
C GLU A 164 -14.75 7.12 -15.60
N LEU A 165 -13.53 6.79 -15.15
CA LEU A 165 -13.20 6.80 -13.73
C LEU A 165 -13.09 8.23 -13.19
N LEU A 166 -12.52 9.17 -13.97
CA LEU A 166 -12.56 10.61 -13.65
C LEU A 166 -14.00 11.13 -13.56
N ALA A 167 -14.85 10.78 -14.53
CA ALA A 167 -16.25 11.17 -14.55
C ALA A 167 -17.02 10.63 -13.33
N ALA A 168 -16.77 9.36 -12.96
CA ALA A 168 -17.34 8.75 -11.77
C ALA A 168 -16.89 9.46 -10.47
N GLY A 169 -15.68 10.00 -10.45
CA GLY A 169 -15.15 10.82 -9.35
C GLY A 169 -15.60 12.29 -9.36
N GLY A 170 -16.44 12.70 -10.33
CA GLY A 170 -16.88 14.10 -10.48
C GLY A 170 -15.76 15.05 -10.91
N GLN A 171 -14.65 14.52 -11.45
CA GLN A 171 -13.50 15.31 -11.90
C GLN A 171 -13.54 15.45 -13.43
N ALA A 172 -13.40 16.69 -13.92
CA ALA A 172 -13.07 16.93 -15.33
C ALA A 172 -11.56 16.77 -15.50
N GLY A 173 -11.12 15.97 -16.46
CA GLY A 173 -9.70 15.79 -16.74
C GLY A 173 -9.43 15.79 -18.23
N SER A 174 -8.34 16.44 -18.62
CA SER A 174 -7.86 16.41 -20.00
C SER A 174 -7.39 15.01 -20.40
N ASP A 175 -7.75 14.61 -21.61
CA ASP A 175 -7.46 13.34 -22.25
C ASP A 175 -5.94 13.17 -22.53
N THR A 176 -5.18 12.78 -21.51
CA THR A 176 -3.72 12.82 -21.54
C THR A 176 -3.08 11.46 -21.34
N GLY A 177 -3.08 10.68 -22.44
CA GLY A 177 -2.01 9.73 -22.76
C GLY A 177 -1.96 8.39 -21.98
N PRO A 178 -1.35 7.34 -22.56
CA PRO A 178 -1.50 5.97 -22.10
C PRO A 178 -0.46 5.56 -21.04
N TYR A 179 -0.89 4.86 -20.00
CA TYR A 179 -0.03 3.90 -19.30
C TYR A 179 -0.73 2.54 -19.29
N LEU A 180 -0.19 1.55 -20.00
CA LEU A 180 -0.78 0.21 -20.10
C LEU A 180 -1.00 -0.43 -18.73
N SER A 181 -0.11 -0.14 -17.77
CA SER A 181 -0.24 -0.62 -16.39
C SER A 181 -1.47 -0.03 -15.68
N GLN A 182 -1.90 1.18 -16.05
CA GLN A 182 -3.12 1.78 -15.49
C GLN A 182 -4.38 1.09 -16.02
N ALA A 183 -4.36 0.54 -17.24
CA ALA A 183 -5.51 -0.22 -17.76
C ALA A 183 -5.74 -1.52 -16.95
N GLN A 184 -4.67 -2.18 -16.51
CA GLN A 184 -4.75 -3.32 -15.59
C GLN A 184 -5.32 -2.91 -14.23
N ASP A 185 -4.93 -1.73 -13.73
CA ASP A 185 -5.40 -1.19 -12.45
C ASP A 185 -6.91 -0.91 -12.45
N VAL A 186 -7.44 -0.35 -13.54
CA VAL A 186 -8.86 0.02 -13.65
C VAL A 186 -9.77 -1.19 -13.88
N LEU A 187 -9.28 -2.25 -14.54
CA LEU A 187 -10.00 -3.52 -14.63
C LEU A 187 -10.36 -4.13 -13.26
N TRP A 188 -9.75 -3.66 -12.17
CA TRP A 188 -10.02 -4.09 -10.80
C TRP A 188 -10.62 -2.98 -9.92
N ALA A 189 -11.00 -1.84 -10.49
CA ALA A 189 -11.43 -0.66 -9.73
C ALA A 189 -12.73 -0.86 -8.92
N ASP A 190 -13.56 -1.85 -9.26
CA ASP A 190 -14.72 -2.39 -8.52
C ASP A 190 -15.40 -3.45 -9.41
N LEU A 191 -16.15 -4.41 -8.87
CA LEU A 191 -16.93 -5.34 -9.71
C LEU A 191 -18.05 -4.60 -10.46
N ALA A 192 -18.76 -3.70 -9.79
CA ALA A 192 -19.87 -2.98 -10.40
C ALA A 192 -19.39 -2.02 -11.49
N HIS A 193 -18.35 -1.22 -11.19
CA HIS A 193 -17.74 -0.32 -12.17
C HIS A 193 -17.14 -1.10 -13.34
N ARG A 194 -16.43 -2.21 -13.08
CA ARG A 194 -15.92 -3.08 -14.14
C ARG A 194 -17.02 -3.64 -15.01
N THR A 195 -18.13 -4.09 -14.42
CA THR A 195 -19.24 -4.67 -15.19
C THR A 195 -19.88 -3.63 -16.10
N ALA A 196 -20.14 -2.42 -15.59
CA ALA A 196 -20.63 -1.31 -16.40
C ALA A 196 -19.64 -0.96 -17.53
N PHE A 197 -18.35 -0.82 -17.20
CA PHE A 197 -17.31 -0.57 -18.18
C PHE A 197 -17.24 -1.66 -19.26
N GLU A 198 -17.25 -2.94 -18.85
CA GLU A 198 -17.20 -4.11 -19.74
C GLU A 198 -18.41 -4.17 -20.68
N GLU A 199 -19.58 -3.74 -20.19
CA GLU A 199 -20.80 -3.65 -20.98
C GLU A 199 -20.77 -2.51 -21.99
N GLU A 200 -20.42 -1.29 -21.57
CA GLU A 200 -20.36 -0.09 -22.41
C GLU A 200 -19.24 -0.15 -23.46
N ASN A 201 -18.15 -0.86 -23.15
CA ASN A 201 -16.96 -0.96 -23.99
C ASN A 201 -16.78 -2.33 -24.64
N ARG A 202 -17.85 -3.13 -24.75
CA ARG A 202 -17.82 -4.50 -25.26
C ARG A 202 -17.11 -4.67 -26.60
N GLU A 203 -17.36 -3.78 -27.56
CA GLU A 203 -16.70 -3.83 -28.88
C GLU A 203 -15.20 -3.56 -28.83
N LEU A 204 -14.76 -2.69 -27.92
CA LEU A 204 -13.36 -2.38 -27.71
C LEU A 204 -12.64 -3.54 -27.03
N LEU A 205 -13.28 -4.14 -26.02
CA LEU A 205 -12.77 -5.31 -25.30
C LEU A 205 -12.73 -6.57 -26.17
N ALA A 206 -13.65 -6.74 -27.11
CA ALA A 206 -13.61 -7.84 -28.08
C ALA A 206 -12.35 -7.83 -28.98
N ARG A 207 -11.63 -6.70 -29.03
CA ARG A 207 -10.37 -6.54 -29.79
C ARG A 207 -9.13 -6.69 -28.91
N VAL A 208 -9.31 -6.92 -27.61
CA VAL A 208 -8.24 -7.10 -26.64
C VAL A 208 -8.30 -8.53 -26.14
N ASP A 209 -7.21 -9.25 -26.32
CA ASP A 209 -7.03 -10.55 -25.71
C ASP A 209 -6.72 -10.34 -24.22
N LEU A 210 -7.61 -10.82 -23.36
CA LEU A 210 -7.56 -10.62 -21.91
C LEU A 210 -7.45 -11.97 -21.22
N GLU A 211 -6.22 -12.37 -20.89
CA GLU A 211 -5.99 -13.56 -20.09
C GLU A 211 -5.98 -13.19 -18.61
N LYS A 212 -7.05 -13.59 -17.90
CA LYS A 212 -7.16 -13.45 -16.45
C LYS A 212 -6.67 -14.74 -15.82
N GLU A 213 -5.63 -14.67 -15.00
CA GLU A 213 -5.12 -15.82 -14.27
C GLU A 213 -4.94 -15.53 -12.78
N THR A 214 -5.03 -16.58 -11.98
CA THR A 214 -4.70 -16.53 -10.56
C THR A 214 -3.39 -17.27 -10.36
N GLN A 215 -2.46 -16.63 -9.67
CA GLN A 215 -1.16 -17.18 -9.34
C GLN A 215 -1.06 -17.44 -7.84
N ALA A 216 -0.32 -18.50 -7.50
CA ALA A 216 0.05 -18.89 -6.15
C ALA A 216 1.55 -18.66 -5.93
N TRP A 217 1.93 -18.25 -4.73
CA TRP A 217 3.33 -18.20 -4.34
C TRP A 217 3.77 -19.60 -3.94
N MET A 218 4.55 -20.25 -4.81
CA MET A 218 5.11 -21.56 -4.57
C MET A 218 6.44 -21.39 -3.83
N ALA A 219 6.56 -21.92 -2.62
CA ALA A 219 7.75 -21.80 -1.79
C ALA A 219 8.38 -23.17 -1.51
N GLY A 220 9.71 -23.20 -1.48
CA GLY A 220 10.50 -24.38 -1.13
C GLY A 220 11.91 -24.00 -0.66
N ALA A 221 12.79 -25.00 -0.53
CA ALA A 221 14.14 -24.80 0.00
C ALA A 221 15.02 -23.86 -0.85
N ALA A 222 14.73 -23.76 -2.15
CA ALA A 222 15.49 -22.94 -3.10
C ALA A 222 14.97 -21.50 -3.25
N GLY A 223 13.97 -21.09 -2.45
CA GLY A 223 13.28 -19.81 -2.58
C GLY A 223 11.82 -20.00 -3.00
N GLY A 224 11.18 -18.91 -3.43
CA GLY A 224 9.79 -18.95 -3.89
C GLY A 224 9.61 -18.36 -5.28
N GLN A 225 8.44 -18.55 -5.86
CA GLN A 225 8.10 -18.05 -7.20
C GLN A 225 6.58 -17.98 -7.38
N TRP A 226 6.12 -16.94 -8.08
CA TRP A 226 4.74 -16.88 -8.51
C TRP A 226 4.50 -17.81 -9.69
N ARG A 227 3.48 -18.67 -9.58
CA ARG A 227 3.09 -19.58 -10.66
C ARG A 227 1.58 -19.66 -10.79
N ARG A 228 1.10 -19.93 -12.00
CA ARG A 228 -0.33 -20.10 -12.26
C ARG A 228 -0.88 -21.23 -11.38
N LEU A 229 -2.00 -20.96 -10.73
CA LEU A 229 -2.65 -21.89 -9.82
C LEU A 229 -3.00 -23.19 -10.55
N GLY A 230 -2.58 -24.32 -9.98
CA GLY A 230 -2.83 -25.65 -10.53
C GLY A 230 -1.76 -26.17 -11.49
N GLU A 231 -0.73 -25.37 -11.83
CA GLU A 231 0.43 -25.89 -12.55
C GLU A 231 1.26 -26.85 -11.68
N PRO A 232 1.80 -27.95 -12.26
CA PRO A 232 2.67 -28.86 -11.53
C PRO A 232 3.96 -28.13 -11.12
N PRO A 233 4.58 -28.46 -9.96
CA PRO A 233 5.87 -27.91 -9.52
C PRO A 233 6.94 -28.01 -10.62
N PRO A 234 7.92 -27.09 -10.66
CA PRO A 234 8.94 -27.10 -11.70
C PRO A 234 9.81 -28.37 -11.55
N SER A 235 10.34 -28.88 -12.66
CA SER A 235 11.16 -30.10 -12.65
C SER A 235 12.36 -30.05 -11.71
N GLY A 236 12.94 -28.86 -11.49
CA GLY A 236 14.04 -28.65 -10.53
C GLY A 236 13.62 -28.38 -9.09
N ARG A 237 12.31 -28.26 -8.80
CA ARG A 237 11.75 -27.98 -7.47
C ARG A 237 10.45 -28.75 -7.23
N PRO A 238 10.48 -30.10 -7.25
CA PRO A 238 9.28 -30.94 -7.15
C PRO A 238 8.54 -30.79 -5.80
N ASP A 239 9.24 -30.33 -4.77
CA ASP A 239 8.72 -30.15 -3.41
C ASP A 239 8.16 -28.75 -3.14
N ASP A 240 8.24 -27.82 -4.09
CA ASP A 240 7.61 -26.51 -3.94
C ASP A 240 6.09 -26.69 -3.72
N ARG A 241 5.54 -26.01 -2.72
CA ARG A 241 4.10 -26.00 -2.39
C ARG A 241 3.59 -24.57 -2.32
N GLU A 242 2.29 -24.38 -2.56
CA GLU A 242 1.64 -23.09 -2.31
C GLU A 242 1.89 -22.72 -0.84
N GLN A 243 2.37 -21.50 -0.60
CA GLN A 243 2.68 -21.07 0.75
C GLN A 243 1.39 -20.89 1.54
N GLU A 244 1.24 -21.72 2.57
CA GLU A 244 0.16 -21.64 3.54
C GLU A 244 0.58 -20.81 4.74
N LEU A 245 -0.27 -19.88 5.13
CA LEU A 245 -0.10 -19.05 6.32
C LEU A 245 -1.05 -19.56 7.41
N PRO A 246 -0.56 -19.82 8.62
CA PRO A 246 -1.38 -20.38 9.68
C PRO A 246 -2.43 -19.38 10.16
N MET A 247 -3.56 -19.90 10.63
CA MET A 247 -4.53 -19.15 11.41
C MET A 247 -4.62 -19.71 12.83
N TRP A 248 -4.89 -18.83 13.78
CA TRP A 248 -5.03 -19.17 15.19
C TRP A 248 -6.45 -18.94 15.65
N ARG A 249 -6.93 -19.83 16.51
CA ARG A 249 -8.25 -19.70 17.11
C ARG A 249 -8.26 -18.55 18.11
N LEU A 250 -9.24 -17.66 17.99
CA LEU A 250 -9.46 -16.61 18.99
C LEU A 250 -10.05 -17.25 20.26
N PRO A 251 -9.53 -16.90 21.45
CA PRO A 251 -10.13 -17.32 22.69
C PRO A 251 -11.52 -16.68 22.87
N ALA A 252 -12.29 -17.20 23.83
CA ALA A 252 -13.50 -16.51 24.27
C ALA A 252 -13.14 -15.10 24.75
N ARG A 253 -13.96 -14.11 24.38
CA ARG A 253 -13.78 -12.71 24.76
C ARG A 253 -13.73 -12.58 26.28
N SER A 254 -12.85 -11.73 26.79
CA SER A 254 -12.84 -11.38 28.22
C SER A 254 -13.98 -10.41 28.55
N GLY A 255 -14.66 -10.63 29.68
CA GLY A 255 -15.76 -9.80 30.18
C GLY A 255 -17.14 -10.44 29.97
N ASP A 256 -18.14 -9.96 30.70
CA ASP A 256 -19.46 -10.59 30.74
C ASP A 256 -20.42 -9.99 29.70
N CYS A 257 -21.39 -10.79 29.28
CA CYS A 257 -22.60 -10.29 28.65
C CYS A 257 -23.37 -9.38 29.63
N ARG A 258 -24.30 -8.55 29.14
CA ARG A 258 -25.07 -7.58 29.95
C ARG A 258 -25.76 -8.22 31.18
N HIS A 259 -26.00 -9.53 31.16
CA HIS A 259 -26.61 -10.33 32.23
C HIS A 259 -25.62 -11.08 33.14
N GLY A 260 -24.32 -10.80 33.06
CA GLY A 260 -23.30 -11.48 33.89
C GLY A 260 -22.94 -12.90 33.42
N ALA A 261 -23.45 -13.34 32.26
CA ALA A 261 -23.09 -14.61 31.65
C ALA A 261 -21.79 -14.46 30.83
N PRO A 262 -20.91 -15.49 30.80
CA PRO A 262 -19.75 -15.46 29.92
C PRO A 262 -20.20 -15.45 28.45
N PRO A 263 -19.47 -14.76 27.56
CA PRO A 263 -19.77 -14.74 26.15
C PRO A 263 -19.65 -16.16 25.57
N PRO A 264 -20.51 -16.53 24.62
CA PRO A 264 -20.50 -17.87 24.05
C PRO A 264 -19.18 -18.14 23.33
N GLU A 265 -18.68 -19.36 23.48
CA GLU A 265 -17.52 -19.80 22.73
C GLU A 265 -17.87 -19.87 21.23
N ARG A 266 -17.10 -19.15 20.42
CA ARG A 266 -17.23 -19.14 18.96
C ARG A 266 -16.03 -19.85 18.34
N SER A 267 -16.18 -20.30 17.10
CA SER A 267 -15.08 -20.86 16.32
C SER A 267 -14.49 -19.77 15.42
N LEU A 268 -14.04 -18.68 16.05
CA LEU A 268 -13.40 -17.58 15.37
C LEU A 268 -11.91 -17.88 15.19
N TRP A 269 -11.38 -17.59 14.01
CA TRP A 269 -9.98 -17.80 13.66
C TRP A 269 -9.43 -16.57 12.97
N PHE A 270 -8.17 -16.24 13.23
CA PHE A 270 -7.49 -15.11 12.60
C PHE A 270 -6.12 -15.49 12.03
N GLY A 271 -5.73 -14.82 10.96
CA GLY A 271 -4.40 -14.87 10.38
C GLY A 271 -3.83 -13.46 10.21
N VAL A 272 -2.50 -13.32 10.33
CA VAL A 272 -1.82 -12.03 10.12
C VAL A 272 -1.59 -11.84 8.62
N VAL A 273 -2.15 -10.79 8.04
CA VAL A 273 -2.04 -10.55 6.60
C VAL A 273 -0.68 -9.94 6.28
N PRO A 274 0.16 -10.58 5.45
CA PRO A 274 1.45 -10.03 5.08
C PRO A 274 1.26 -8.88 4.08
N THR A 275 1.72 -7.68 4.44
CA THR A 275 1.75 -6.50 3.53
C THR A 275 3.17 -6.10 3.12
N ALA A 276 4.18 -6.84 3.57
CA ALA A 276 5.58 -6.70 3.18
C ALA A 276 6.27 -8.08 3.21
N SER A 277 7.28 -8.30 2.37
CA SER A 277 8.06 -9.53 2.32
C SER A 277 9.47 -9.26 1.80
N ALA A 278 10.46 -9.99 2.33
CA ALA A 278 11.82 -10.01 1.80
C ALA A 278 12.04 -11.09 0.74
N ASP A 279 11.03 -11.93 0.47
CA ASP A 279 11.12 -13.02 -0.50
C ASP A 279 11.14 -12.44 -1.93
N HIS A 280 12.00 -13.00 -2.76
CA HIS A 280 12.09 -12.69 -4.18
C HIS A 280 11.99 -13.98 -4.99
N ASP A 281 11.52 -13.86 -6.23
CA ASP A 281 11.53 -14.97 -7.17
C ASP A 281 12.90 -15.17 -7.81
N ASP A 282 13.03 -16.22 -8.61
CA ASP A 282 14.28 -16.57 -9.31
C ASP A 282 14.76 -15.49 -10.29
N ARG A 283 13.88 -14.56 -10.68
CA ARG A 283 14.21 -13.41 -11.53
C ARG A 283 14.53 -12.16 -10.71
N GLY A 284 14.51 -12.26 -9.38
CA GLY A 284 14.72 -11.14 -8.46
C GLY A 284 13.51 -10.20 -8.36
N ALA A 285 12.33 -10.60 -8.83
CA ALA A 285 11.11 -9.84 -8.60
C ALA A 285 10.59 -10.10 -7.17
N PRO A 286 10.11 -9.07 -6.46
CA PRO A 286 9.63 -9.25 -5.10
C PRO A 286 8.35 -10.09 -5.10
N LYS A 287 8.15 -10.89 -4.05
CA LYS A 287 6.91 -11.62 -3.82
C LYS A 287 5.71 -10.68 -3.69
N LEU A 288 5.88 -9.60 -2.92
CA LEU A 288 4.85 -8.60 -2.67
C LEU A 288 5.26 -7.28 -3.32
N ASP A 289 4.40 -6.76 -4.18
CA ASP A 289 4.61 -5.52 -4.91
C ASP A 289 3.36 -4.63 -4.88
N ASP A 290 3.54 -3.38 -5.30
CA ASP A 290 2.51 -2.35 -5.34
C ASP A 290 1.85 -2.26 -6.73
N ARG A 291 1.95 -3.30 -7.57
CA ARG A 291 1.37 -3.38 -8.92
C ARG A 291 0.29 -4.43 -9.05
N SER A 292 0.42 -5.47 -8.25
CA SER A 292 -0.40 -6.66 -8.29
C SER A 292 -1.64 -6.52 -7.42
N VAL A 293 -2.71 -7.21 -7.82
CA VAL A 293 -3.92 -7.34 -7.01
C VAL A 293 -3.88 -8.68 -6.29
N TYR A 294 -4.11 -8.66 -4.99
CA TYR A 294 -4.06 -9.82 -4.11
C TYR A 294 -5.45 -10.16 -3.57
N GLU A 295 -5.66 -11.43 -3.28
CA GLU A 295 -6.83 -11.94 -2.58
C GLU A 295 -6.39 -13.05 -1.61
N LEU A 296 -7.09 -13.18 -0.48
CA LEU A 296 -6.84 -14.24 0.49
C LEU A 296 -7.92 -15.30 0.38
N HIS A 297 -7.52 -16.56 0.44
CA HIS A 297 -8.43 -17.70 0.52
C HIS A 297 -8.13 -18.45 1.81
N CYS A 298 -9.09 -18.51 2.72
CA CYS A 298 -8.97 -19.28 3.94
C CYS A 298 -9.37 -20.73 3.68
N PHE A 299 -8.74 -21.66 4.38
CA PHE A 299 -9.06 -23.08 4.30
C PHE A 299 -9.10 -23.72 5.68
N VAL A 300 -9.87 -24.80 5.78
CA VAL A 300 -9.80 -25.74 6.88
C VAL A 300 -9.48 -27.11 6.34
N ARG A 301 -8.40 -27.67 6.84
CA ARG A 301 -7.96 -29.04 6.58
C ARG A 301 -8.28 -29.89 7.80
N ARG A 302 -9.07 -30.94 7.60
CA ARG A 302 -9.33 -31.95 8.62
C ARG A 302 -8.35 -33.10 8.44
N THR A 303 -7.53 -33.35 9.46
CA THR A 303 -6.66 -34.52 9.49
C THR A 303 -7.52 -35.79 9.57
N PRO A 304 -7.21 -36.84 8.79
CA PRO A 304 -7.91 -38.11 8.89
C PRO A 304 -7.89 -38.65 10.33
N ARG A 305 -8.97 -39.33 10.73
CA ARG A 305 -9.02 -39.95 12.05
C ARG A 305 -7.96 -41.07 12.15
N PRO A 306 -7.44 -41.36 13.36
CA PRO A 306 -6.59 -42.53 13.57
C PRO A 306 -7.26 -43.79 13.01
N GLY A 307 -6.51 -44.59 12.24
CA GLY A 307 -7.04 -45.76 11.51
C GLY A 307 -7.52 -45.47 10.07
N HIS A 308 -7.64 -44.20 9.68
CA HIS A 308 -7.95 -43.76 8.32
C HIS A 308 -6.85 -42.86 7.71
N GLU A 309 -5.63 -42.98 8.20
CA GLU A 309 -4.47 -42.17 7.78
C GLU A 309 -4.16 -42.26 6.28
N HIS A 310 -4.59 -43.35 5.64
CA HIS A 310 -4.48 -43.58 4.19
C HIS A 310 -5.44 -42.73 3.36
N CYS A 311 -6.45 -42.10 3.97
CA CYS A 311 -7.39 -41.23 3.28
C CYS A 311 -6.80 -39.82 3.11
N PRO A 312 -7.00 -39.16 1.95
CA PRO A 312 -6.57 -37.77 1.78
C PRO A 312 -7.30 -36.86 2.79
N PRO A 313 -6.64 -35.81 3.29
CA PRO A 313 -7.27 -34.87 4.20
C PRO A 313 -8.43 -34.15 3.50
N GLN A 314 -9.52 -33.93 4.23
CA GLN A 314 -10.66 -33.17 3.70
C GLN A 314 -10.36 -31.68 3.85
N ILE A 315 -10.32 -30.96 2.73
CA ILE A 315 -10.05 -29.52 2.69
C ILE A 315 -11.32 -28.78 2.28
N SER A 316 -11.71 -27.76 3.04
CA SER A 316 -12.81 -26.85 2.73
C SER A 316 -12.27 -25.43 2.57
N TRP A 317 -12.64 -24.75 1.49
CA TRP A 317 -12.16 -23.41 1.15
C TRP A 317 -13.25 -22.34 1.37
N SER A 318 -12.85 -21.15 1.79
CA SER A 318 -13.70 -19.96 1.80
C SER A 318 -13.89 -19.38 0.39
N LYS A 319 -14.78 -18.39 0.25
CA LYS A 319 -14.67 -17.44 -0.87
C LYS A 319 -13.41 -16.59 -0.71
N PRO A 320 -12.88 -15.97 -1.79
CA PRO A 320 -11.81 -14.97 -1.64
C PRO A 320 -12.29 -13.79 -0.80
N THR A 321 -11.36 -13.12 -0.13
CA THR A 321 -11.59 -11.76 0.41
C THR A 321 -11.94 -10.78 -0.71
N GLU A 322 -12.35 -9.56 -0.35
CA GLU A 322 -12.27 -8.46 -1.30
C GLU A 322 -10.84 -8.35 -1.87
N PRO A 323 -10.67 -8.08 -3.18
CA PRO A 323 -9.37 -7.88 -3.76
C PRO A 323 -8.74 -6.60 -3.20
N PHE A 324 -7.44 -6.62 -2.97
CA PHE A 324 -6.70 -5.47 -2.48
C PHE A 324 -5.34 -5.33 -3.16
N ARG A 325 -4.76 -4.15 -3.04
CA ARG A 325 -3.41 -3.84 -3.48
C ARG A 325 -2.58 -3.30 -2.32
N LEU A 326 -1.29 -3.50 -2.40
CA LEU A 326 -0.36 -3.00 -1.40
C LEU A 326 0.08 -1.59 -1.75
N ALA A 327 0.10 -0.70 -0.75
CA ALA A 327 0.67 0.63 -0.89
C ALA A 327 2.17 0.51 -1.16
N SER A 328 2.69 1.39 -2.02
CA SER A 328 4.13 1.52 -2.21
C SER A 328 4.80 2.00 -0.92
N PHE A 329 6.10 1.75 -0.74
CA PHE A 329 6.81 2.19 0.46
C PHE A 329 6.82 3.73 0.62
N PHE A 330 6.66 4.47 -0.49
CA PHE A 330 6.62 5.93 -0.53
C PHE A 330 5.22 6.46 -0.86
N ASP A 331 4.18 5.73 -0.48
CA ASP A 331 2.80 6.16 -0.70
C ASP A 331 2.54 7.49 0.04
N PRO A 332 2.04 8.53 -0.64
CA PRO A 332 1.85 9.85 -0.04
C PRO A 332 0.80 9.85 1.09
N GLU A 333 -0.13 8.90 1.10
CA GLU A 333 -1.13 8.72 2.16
C GLU A 333 -0.62 7.77 3.27
N GLY A 334 0.55 7.15 3.06
CA GLY A 334 1.29 6.28 3.99
C GLY A 334 1.50 6.89 5.38
N THR A 335 1.91 8.15 5.43
CA THR A 335 2.31 8.83 6.68
C THR A 335 1.30 9.89 7.13
N LYS A 336 0.08 9.87 6.60
CA LYS A 336 -0.93 10.90 6.90
C LYS A 336 -1.30 10.94 8.38
N ASN A 337 -1.44 9.77 9.00
CA ASN A 337 -1.96 9.65 10.37
C ASN A 337 -0.84 9.61 11.42
N ARG A 338 0.44 9.56 11.02
CA ARG A 338 1.59 9.46 11.93
C ARG A 338 2.90 9.96 11.33
N LYS A 339 3.77 10.49 12.19
CA LYS A 339 5.14 10.89 11.84
C LYS A 339 6.06 9.67 11.97
N ILE A 340 6.81 9.36 10.91
CA ILE A 340 7.88 8.34 10.92
C ILE A 340 9.22 9.06 10.97
N SER A 341 10.14 8.58 11.80
CA SER A 341 11.52 9.06 11.83
C SER A 341 12.44 8.10 11.08
N ILE A 342 13.21 8.62 10.14
CA ILE A 342 14.29 7.90 9.47
C ILE A 342 15.59 8.60 9.83
N THR A 343 16.50 7.90 10.49
CA THR A 343 17.81 8.44 10.84
C THR A 343 18.81 8.18 9.71
N MET A 344 19.62 9.18 9.37
CA MET A 344 20.68 9.05 8.36
C MET A 344 21.73 8.02 8.80
N PRO A 345 22.37 7.28 7.87
CA PRO A 345 23.51 6.43 8.20
C PRO A 345 24.61 7.19 8.94
N ASP A 346 25.11 6.62 10.03
CA ASP A 346 26.29 7.15 10.73
C ASP A 346 27.54 6.91 9.87
N LEU A 347 28.15 8.00 9.38
CA LEU A 347 29.34 7.96 8.54
C LEU A 347 30.53 7.27 9.22
N ARG A 348 30.64 7.34 10.55
CA ARG A 348 31.70 6.66 11.31
C ARG A 348 31.51 5.15 11.28
N ALA A 349 30.27 4.69 11.45
CA ALA A 349 29.91 3.28 11.36
C ALA A 349 30.10 2.73 9.93
N VAL A 350 29.73 3.52 8.90
CA VAL A 350 29.94 3.14 7.50
C VAL A 350 31.44 3.06 7.17
N ALA A 351 32.24 4.04 7.60
CA ALA A 351 33.70 4.02 7.40
C ALA A 351 34.37 2.84 8.11
N ALA A 352 33.92 2.50 9.32
CA ALA A 352 34.41 1.32 10.05
C ALA A 352 34.07 0.00 9.33
N ARG A 353 32.96 -0.05 8.60
CA ARG A 353 32.51 -1.21 7.82
C ARG A 353 33.14 -1.27 6.42
N ALA A 354 33.73 -0.19 5.91
CA ALA A 354 34.27 -0.12 4.55
C ALA A 354 35.38 -1.13 4.25
N ALA A 355 36.06 -1.65 5.28
CA ALA A 355 37.07 -2.70 5.14
C ALA A 355 36.48 -4.12 4.99
N ALA A 356 35.19 -4.31 5.25
CA ALA A 356 34.50 -5.58 5.09
C ALA A 356 33.72 -5.61 3.76
N PRO A 357 33.76 -6.73 3.01
CA PRO A 357 32.96 -6.85 1.80
C PRO A 357 31.46 -6.75 2.15
N PRO A 358 30.64 -6.10 1.31
CA PRO A 358 29.20 -6.11 1.49
C PRO A 358 28.71 -7.56 1.48
N GLY A 359 27.78 -7.89 2.39
CA GLY A 359 27.15 -9.20 2.41
C GLY A 359 26.31 -9.45 1.15
N ALA A 360 25.87 -10.68 0.94
CA ALA A 360 25.02 -11.06 -0.21
C ALA A 360 23.61 -10.42 -0.20
N GLY A 361 23.24 -9.71 0.86
CA GLY A 361 22.00 -8.95 0.96
C GLY A 361 22.11 -7.54 0.37
N GLY A 362 20.98 -6.85 0.25
CA GLY A 362 20.93 -5.47 -0.25
C GLY A 362 19.49 -5.00 -0.45
N VAL A 363 19.32 -3.73 -0.81
CA VAL A 363 18.01 -3.17 -1.15
C VAL A 363 17.89 -3.08 -2.67
N ALA A 364 16.83 -3.69 -3.21
CA ALA A 364 16.43 -3.53 -4.59
C ALA A 364 15.42 -2.39 -4.69
N ILE A 365 15.79 -1.32 -5.42
CA ILE A 365 14.91 -0.18 -5.67
C ILE A 365 14.38 -0.30 -7.09
N THR A 366 13.06 -0.32 -7.23
CA THR A 366 12.39 -0.41 -8.53
C THR A 366 11.78 0.94 -8.91
N SER A 367 12.20 1.52 -10.02
CA SER A 367 11.56 2.70 -10.59
C SER A 367 10.35 2.29 -11.42
N PRO A 368 9.14 2.84 -11.14
CA PRO A 368 7.96 2.60 -11.98
C PRO A 368 8.15 3.09 -13.42
N PRO A 369 7.38 2.55 -14.39
CA PRO A 369 7.25 3.14 -15.72
C PRO A 369 6.91 4.63 -15.64
N GLY A 370 7.52 5.43 -16.52
CA GLY A 370 7.34 6.87 -16.58
C GLY A 370 8.03 7.65 -15.46
N SER A 371 8.78 6.98 -14.58
CA SER A 371 9.47 7.58 -13.43
C SER A 371 11.00 7.38 -13.48
N GLN A 372 11.57 7.07 -14.64
CA GLN A 372 13.02 6.85 -14.77
C GLN A 372 13.69 8.16 -15.16
N LEU A 373 14.77 8.48 -14.45
CA LEU A 373 15.60 9.63 -14.76
C LEU A 373 16.62 9.22 -15.83
N SER A 374 16.58 9.87 -17.00
CA SER A 374 17.58 9.69 -18.05
C SER A 374 18.69 10.74 -17.87
N PHE A 375 19.93 10.28 -17.70
CA PHE A 375 21.11 11.14 -17.62
C PHE A 375 22.06 10.80 -18.76
N ASP A 376 22.49 11.80 -19.53
CA ASP A 376 23.60 11.67 -20.48
C ASP A 376 24.86 12.24 -19.82
N PRO A 377 25.79 11.38 -19.35
CA PRO A 377 26.99 11.84 -18.64
C PRO A 377 28.06 12.47 -19.55
N GLY A 378 27.89 12.46 -20.88
CA GLY A 378 28.86 12.99 -21.84
C GLY A 378 28.57 14.41 -22.36
N GLY A 379 27.35 14.93 -22.16
CA GLY A 379 26.94 16.26 -22.58
C GLY A 379 27.03 17.25 -21.43
N GLY A 380 27.99 18.18 -21.46
CA GLY A 380 28.10 19.23 -20.44
C GLY A 380 26.79 20.00 -20.21
N THR A 381 26.65 20.56 -18.99
CA THR A 381 25.45 21.21 -18.41
C THR A 381 24.17 20.38 -18.53
N PRO A 382 23.61 19.86 -17.42
CA PRO A 382 22.39 19.06 -17.48
C PRO A 382 21.22 19.90 -17.99
N SER A 383 20.89 19.78 -19.27
CA SER A 383 19.69 20.34 -19.87
C SER A 383 18.52 19.42 -19.52
N GLY A 384 17.58 19.90 -18.71
CA GLY A 384 16.28 19.29 -18.39
C GLY A 384 16.21 17.77 -18.51
N GLY A 385 16.50 17.05 -17.42
CA GLY A 385 16.33 15.60 -17.40
C GLY A 385 14.90 15.22 -17.80
N SER A 386 14.78 14.39 -18.84
CA SER A 386 13.48 13.83 -19.20
C SER A 386 13.18 12.65 -18.28
N VAL A 387 12.01 12.68 -17.65
CA VAL A 387 11.47 11.51 -16.96
C VAL A 387 10.80 10.66 -18.04
N ALA A 388 11.35 9.47 -18.30
CA ALA A 388 10.91 8.60 -19.39
C ALA A 388 10.99 7.13 -19.00
N GLY A 389 10.55 6.23 -19.90
CA GLY A 389 10.68 4.78 -19.74
C GLY A 389 9.35 4.04 -19.60
N THR A 390 9.21 2.91 -20.28
CA THR A 390 7.94 2.17 -20.37
C THR A 390 7.91 0.89 -19.54
N VAL A 391 9.05 0.47 -19.00
CA VAL A 391 9.24 -0.81 -18.30
C VAL A 391 9.91 -0.55 -16.95
N PRO A 392 9.45 -1.12 -15.83
CA PRO A 392 10.10 -0.91 -14.53
C PRO A 392 11.58 -1.30 -14.57
N ARG A 393 12.44 -0.52 -13.90
CA ARG A 393 13.88 -0.80 -13.76
C ARG A 393 14.21 -1.08 -12.30
N THR A 394 14.83 -2.22 -12.04
CA THR A 394 15.30 -2.60 -10.71
C THR A 394 16.81 -2.37 -10.63
N CYS A 395 17.25 -1.63 -9.62
CA CYS A 395 18.66 -1.46 -9.32
C CYS A 395 18.94 -1.88 -7.87
N THR A 396 20.00 -2.66 -7.67
CA THR A 396 20.38 -3.17 -6.36
C THR A 396 21.58 -2.38 -5.85
N PHE A 397 21.43 -1.70 -4.72
CA PHE A 397 22.48 -0.87 -4.12
C PHE A 397 22.62 -1.13 -2.63
N ALA A 398 23.77 -0.75 -2.07
CA ALA A 398 23.90 -0.54 -0.63
C ALA A 398 23.09 0.72 -0.27
N LEU A 399 22.01 0.55 0.52
CA LEU A 399 21.10 1.63 0.90
C LEU A 399 21.87 2.79 1.57
N GLU A 400 22.92 2.48 2.33
CA GLU A 400 23.75 3.46 3.01
C GLU A 400 24.47 4.38 2.01
N ILE A 401 25.07 3.82 0.95
CA ILE A 401 25.75 4.61 -0.09
C ILE A 401 24.73 5.45 -0.85
N PHE A 402 23.58 4.87 -1.20
CA PHE A 402 22.51 5.60 -1.88
C PHE A 402 22.05 6.80 -1.06
N MET A 403 21.80 6.63 0.25
CA MET A 403 21.39 7.71 1.13
C MET A 403 22.48 8.76 1.32
N ILE A 404 23.76 8.36 1.45
CA ILE A 404 24.89 9.31 1.56
C ILE A 404 25.02 10.13 0.29
N VAL A 405 25.01 9.49 -0.89
CA VAL A 405 25.11 10.17 -2.18
C VAL A 405 23.91 11.07 -2.40
N ALA A 406 22.69 10.58 -2.16
CA ALA A 406 21.47 11.37 -2.31
C ALA A 406 21.48 12.59 -1.39
N PHE A 407 21.84 12.42 -0.12
CA PHE A 407 21.92 13.52 0.83
C PHE A 407 23.05 14.50 0.49
N PHE A 408 24.24 14.01 0.10
CA PHE A 408 25.36 14.87 -0.30
C PHE A 408 25.04 15.69 -1.55
N VAL A 409 24.50 15.04 -2.59
CA VAL A 409 24.03 15.70 -3.81
C VAL A 409 22.93 16.69 -3.45
N PHE A 410 21.95 16.28 -2.66
CA PHE A 410 20.89 17.17 -2.20
C PHE A 410 21.45 18.40 -1.47
N SER A 411 22.31 18.24 -0.47
CA SER A 411 22.92 19.34 0.29
C SER A 411 23.85 20.23 -0.54
N MET A 412 24.55 19.67 -1.53
CA MET A 412 25.44 20.44 -2.41
C MET A 412 24.65 21.23 -3.46
N PHE A 413 23.64 20.62 -4.06
CA PHE A 413 22.83 21.23 -5.11
C PHE A 413 21.71 22.10 -4.55
N LEU A 414 21.25 21.93 -3.31
CA LEU A 414 20.17 22.75 -2.75
C LEU A 414 20.52 24.24 -2.80
N PRO A 415 21.69 24.72 -2.33
CA PRO A 415 22.07 26.13 -2.51
C PRO A 415 22.23 26.51 -3.99
N ILE A 416 22.85 25.64 -4.80
CA ILE A 416 23.13 25.95 -6.21
C ILE A 416 21.83 26.07 -7.01
N VAL A 417 20.88 25.15 -6.84
CA VAL A 417 19.61 25.11 -7.58
C VAL A 417 18.67 26.23 -7.14
N VAL A 418 18.67 26.53 -5.84
CA VAL A 418 17.93 27.66 -5.27
C VAL A 418 18.47 29.00 -5.80
N PHE A 419 19.78 29.21 -5.80
CA PHE A 419 20.39 30.49 -6.22
C PHE A 419 20.57 30.64 -7.75
N LEU A 420 20.84 29.57 -8.49
CA LEU A 420 21.15 29.63 -9.94
C LEU A 420 19.90 29.54 -10.83
N PHE A 421 18.90 28.76 -10.43
CA PHE A 421 17.69 28.53 -11.25
C PHE A 421 16.45 29.26 -10.73
N GLN A 422 16.56 30.05 -9.65
CA GLN A 422 15.44 30.74 -9.01
C GLN A 422 14.27 29.80 -8.63
N LEU A 423 14.55 28.52 -8.34
CA LEU A 423 13.55 27.48 -8.03
C LEU A 423 13.17 27.47 -6.54
N TRP A 424 12.86 28.65 -6.00
CA TRP A 424 12.56 28.87 -4.58
C TRP A 424 11.29 28.15 -4.09
N TRP A 425 10.37 27.79 -4.99
CA TRP A 425 9.20 26.96 -4.68
C TRP A 425 9.54 25.58 -4.12
N LEU A 426 10.78 25.09 -4.29
CA LEU A 426 11.23 23.84 -3.67
C LEU A 426 11.39 23.96 -2.15
N LEU A 427 11.64 25.16 -1.60
CA LEU A 427 11.61 25.39 -0.15
C LEU A 427 10.22 25.09 0.43
N ALA A 428 9.16 25.23 -0.37
CA ALA A 428 7.78 24.90 -0.01
C ALA A 428 7.55 23.44 0.40
N LEU A 429 8.52 22.55 0.12
CA LEU A 429 8.51 21.13 0.50
C LEU A 429 9.09 20.85 1.91
N ARG A 430 9.29 21.88 2.73
CA ARG A 430 9.57 21.76 4.19
C ARG A 430 10.91 21.06 4.48
N PHE A 431 11.99 21.52 3.84
CA PHE A 431 13.32 20.93 3.96
C PHE A 431 14.07 21.37 5.23
N CYS A 432 14.68 20.38 5.90
CA CYS A 432 15.77 20.46 6.88
C CYS A 432 16.11 21.86 7.41
N LEU A 433 15.22 22.42 8.22
CA LEU A 433 15.58 23.57 9.06
C LEU A 433 16.44 23.03 10.21
N PRO A 434 17.67 23.50 10.41
CA PRO A 434 18.38 23.23 11.63
C PRO A 434 17.53 23.72 12.80
N PRO A 435 17.60 23.04 13.96
CA PRO A 435 16.75 23.32 15.11
C PRO A 435 17.13 24.63 15.83
N SER A 436 17.74 25.59 15.15
CA SER A 436 17.92 26.95 15.62
C SER A 436 16.55 27.63 15.67
N LEU A 437 15.76 27.25 16.67
CA LEU A 437 14.47 27.85 17.02
C LEU A 437 14.59 29.38 17.10
N GLU A 438 15.77 29.86 17.51
CA GLU A 438 16.13 31.28 17.55
C GLU A 438 16.21 31.91 16.16
N ALA A 439 16.95 31.31 15.21
CA ALA A 439 17.01 31.79 13.82
C ALA A 439 15.63 31.72 13.14
N ALA A 440 14.87 30.65 13.39
CA ALA A 440 13.53 30.49 12.85
C ALA A 440 12.54 31.54 13.40
N ALA A 441 12.60 31.83 14.70
CA ALA A 441 11.78 32.86 15.33
C ALA A 441 12.17 34.27 14.87
N ALA A 442 13.47 34.54 14.70
CA ALA A 442 13.96 35.83 14.20
C ALA A 442 13.46 36.12 12.77
N LEU A 443 13.48 35.11 11.90
CA LEU A 443 12.96 35.24 10.54
C LEU A 443 11.44 35.42 10.51
N LYS A 444 10.70 34.65 11.31
CA LYS A 444 9.24 34.83 11.43
C LYS A 444 8.88 36.25 11.88
N ALA A 445 9.51 36.75 12.93
CA ALA A 445 9.27 38.11 13.43
C ALA A 445 9.63 39.20 12.41
N PHE A 446 10.61 38.94 11.53
CA PHE A 446 10.98 39.86 10.45
C PHE A 446 9.92 39.94 9.34
N PHE A 447 9.30 38.80 9.00
CA PHE A 447 8.30 38.69 7.92
C PHE A 447 6.83 38.83 8.39
N ASP A 448 6.54 38.91 9.69
CA ASP A 448 5.19 39.20 10.24
C ASP A 448 4.69 40.65 9.91
N GLY A 449 5.26 41.34 8.91
CA GLY A 449 4.91 42.70 8.48
C GLY A 449 5.18 42.93 6.98
N THR A 450 5.17 44.18 6.50
CA THR A 450 5.38 44.52 5.05
C THR A 450 6.85 44.54 4.62
N ARG A 451 7.73 43.82 5.30
CA ARG A 451 9.18 43.84 5.02
C ARG A 451 9.55 42.86 3.92
N THR A 452 10.50 43.25 3.09
CA THR A 452 11.01 42.47 1.97
C THR A 452 12.40 41.91 2.29
N LEU A 453 12.89 40.97 1.47
CA LEU A 453 14.26 40.45 1.60
C LEU A 453 15.33 41.55 1.50
N ALA A 454 15.04 42.65 0.79
CA ALA A 454 15.95 43.80 0.68
C ALA A 454 16.15 44.51 2.03
N ASP A 455 15.20 44.39 2.96
CA ASP A 455 15.21 45.05 4.26
C ASP A 455 16.04 44.27 5.31
N MET A 456 16.61 43.11 4.93
CA MET A 456 17.37 42.25 5.85
C MET A 456 18.66 42.93 6.33
N GLY A 457 18.86 42.95 7.64
CA GLY A 457 20.09 43.37 8.27
C GLY A 457 21.10 42.22 8.44
N ARG A 458 22.15 42.49 9.22
CA ARG A 458 23.19 41.50 9.49
C ARG A 458 22.68 40.31 10.32
N ALA A 459 21.78 40.56 11.28
CA ALA A 459 21.23 39.52 12.14
C ALA A 459 20.37 38.52 11.34
N GLU A 460 19.57 39.02 10.40
CA GLU A 460 18.70 38.21 9.54
C GLU A 460 19.50 37.43 8.50
N THR A 461 20.56 38.04 7.94
CA THR A 461 21.46 37.35 7.00
C THR A 461 22.29 36.27 7.69
N ASP A 462 22.77 36.51 8.92
CA ASP A 462 23.46 35.50 9.74
C ASP A 462 22.49 34.36 10.16
N ALA A 463 21.23 34.69 10.47
CA ALA A 463 20.19 33.69 10.74
C ALA A 463 19.89 32.80 9.53
N PHE A 464 19.86 33.36 8.31
CA PHE A 464 19.71 32.58 7.08
C PHE A 464 20.96 31.71 6.78
N ASP A 465 22.16 32.20 7.05
CA ASP A 465 23.39 31.43 6.91
C ASP A 465 23.40 30.19 7.83
N GLU A 466 22.94 30.38 9.07
CA GLU A 466 22.77 29.31 10.06
C GLU A 466 21.68 28.32 9.62
N LEU A 467 20.53 28.83 9.17
CA LEU A 467 19.39 28.04 8.71
C LEU A 467 19.69 27.19 7.47
N LEU A 468 20.46 27.74 6.53
CA LEU A 468 20.83 27.06 5.28
C LEU A 468 22.13 26.25 5.43
N GLY A 469 22.80 26.32 6.58
CA GLY A 469 24.08 25.67 6.85
C GLY A 469 25.19 26.12 5.89
N ALA A 470 25.06 27.31 5.30
CA ALA A 470 25.91 27.81 4.23
C ALA A 470 26.24 29.29 4.46
N LYS A 471 27.51 29.57 4.75
CA LYS A 471 28.00 30.93 4.95
C LYS A 471 27.87 31.78 3.68
N GLY A 472 27.31 32.98 3.80
CA GLY A 472 27.03 33.92 2.72
C GLY A 472 25.75 33.66 1.94
N ALA A 473 24.91 32.71 2.37
CA ALA A 473 23.61 32.43 1.75
C ALA A 473 22.59 33.55 2.01
N GLY A 474 22.54 34.09 3.22
CA GLY A 474 21.64 35.19 3.59
C GLY A 474 21.94 36.48 2.81
N ALA A 475 23.22 36.79 2.58
CA ALA A 475 23.62 37.94 1.77
C ALA A 475 23.20 37.77 0.30
N ARG A 476 23.39 36.59 -0.29
CA ARG A 476 22.93 36.30 -1.66
C ARG A 476 21.40 36.32 -1.78
N LEU A 477 20.70 35.95 -0.72
CA LEU A 477 19.23 35.98 -0.67
C LEU A 477 18.72 37.43 -0.65
N LYS A 478 19.38 38.29 0.13
CA LYS A 478 19.12 39.73 0.15
C LYS A 478 19.30 40.35 -1.24
N ASP A 479 20.40 40.00 -1.92
CA ASP A 479 20.73 40.53 -3.24
C ASP A 479 19.77 40.04 -4.34
N ALA A 480 19.03 38.96 -4.08
CA ALA A 480 18.03 38.40 -4.98
C ALA A 480 16.59 38.87 -4.66
N SER A 481 16.40 39.92 -3.84
CA SER A 481 15.07 40.37 -3.35
C SER A 481 14.03 40.56 -4.44
N ASP A 482 14.44 41.05 -5.61
CA ASP A 482 13.55 41.38 -6.72
C ASP A 482 13.05 40.14 -7.47
N ALA A 483 13.61 38.96 -7.17
CA ALA A 483 13.17 37.69 -7.72
C ALA A 483 11.96 37.09 -6.97
N PHE A 484 11.48 37.74 -5.90
CA PHE A 484 10.41 37.22 -5.04
C PHE A 484 9.16 38.08 -5.10
N ALA A 485 8.01 37.46 -5.37
CA ALA A 485 6.72 38.09 -5.12
C ALA A 485 6.40 38.06 -3.62
N GLN A 486 5.52 38.95 -3.17
CA GLN A 486 5.13 39.03 -1.76
C GLN A 486 4.44 37.74 -1.27
N ASP A 487 3.66 37.09 -2.15
CA ASP A 487 3.06 35.78 -1.88
C ASP A 487 4.10 34.66 -1.63
N ASP A 488 5.29 34.73 -2.27
CA ASP A 488 6.36 33.75 -2.06
C ASP A 488 7.04 33.91 -0.68
N LEU A 489 6.99 35.13 -0.12
CA LEU A 489 7.52 35.45 1.21
C LEU A 489 6.57 35.00 2.33
N ASP A 490 5.26 35.13 2.12
CA ASP A 490 4.25 34.64 3.06
C ASP A 490 4.31 33.10 3.19
N ASP A 491 4.52 32.39 2.07
CA ASP A 491 4.77 30.94 2.04
C ASP A 491 6.04 30.55 2.83
N LEU A 492 7.06 31.44 2.89
CA LEU A 492 8.32 31.19 3.62
C LEU A 492 8.11 31.18 5.15
N VAL A 493 7.23 32.04 5.67
CA VAL A 493 6.92 32.13 7.11
C VAL A 493 6.28 30.85 7.64
N ASP A 494 5.41 30.24 6.83
CA ASP A 494 4.78 28.95 7.14
C ASP A 494 5.78 27.79 7.15
N LEU A 495 6.87 27.90 6.39
CA LEU A 495 7.91 26.87 6.29
C LEU A 495 8.86 26.89 7.48
N VAL A 496 9.26 28.08 7.93
CA VAL A 496 10.23 28.29 9.02
C VAL A 496 9.61 27.98 10.40
N THR A 497 8.29 27.83 10.48
CA THR A 497 7.60 27.51 11.71
C THR A 497 7.99 26.08 12.20
N PRO A 498 8.61 25.93 13.39
CA PRO A 498 9.14 24.66 13.89
C PRO A 498 8.05 23.60 14.08
N PRO A 499 8.38 22.30 13.96
CA PRO A 499 7.41 21.19 13.91
C PRO A 499 6.57 21.01 15.18
N ALA A 500 6.87 21.72 16.27
CA ALA A 500 6.11 21.74 17.52
C ALA A 500 4.71 22.37 17.36
N THR A 501 4.47 23.16 16.32
CA THR A 501 3.16 23.76 16.00
C THR A 501 2.49 23.13 14.77
N ALA A 502 3.10 22.10 14.16
CA ALA A 502 2.47 21.37 13.07
C ALA A 502 1.23 20.60 13.59
N PRO A 503 0.10 20.60 12.86
CA PRO A 503 -1.11 19.93 13.31
C PRO A 503 -0.83 18.46 13.65
N VAL A 504 -1.33 18.02 14.79
CA VAL A 504 -1.24 16.62 15.21
C VAL A 504 -2.02 15.79 14.20
N PRO A 505 -1.41 14.74 13.61
CA PRO A 505 -2.13 13.85 12.71
C PRO A 505 -3.42 13.32 13.36
N ALA A 506 -4.52 13.33 12.60
CA ALA A 506 -5.79 12.82 13.11
C ALA A 506 -5.69 11.32 13.42
N ALA A 507 -6.24 10.90 14.55
CA ALA A 507 -6.31 9.48 14.89
C ALA A 507 -7.22 8.76 13.89
N PRO A 508 -6.86 7.52 13.47
CA PRO A 508 -7.72 6.74 12.60
C PRO A 508 -9.04 6.39 13.29
N ARG A 509 -10.12 6.35 12.50
CA ARG A 509 -11.48 6.12 13.01
C ARG A 509 -11.69 4.64 13.38
N PRO A 510 -12.15 4.32 14.61
CA PRO A 510 -12.57 2.97 14.95
C PRO A 510 -13.89 2.61 14.26
N LEU A 511 -14.13 1.32 14.02
CA LEU A 511 -15.44 0.85 13.60
C LEU A 511 -16.48 1.06 14.72
N PRO A 512 -17.76 1.26 14.35
CA PRO A 512 -18.81 1.40 15.35
C PRO A 512 -18.88 0.14 16.24
N PRO A 513 -19.17 0.33 17.54
CA PRO A 513 -19.40 -0.78 18.44
C PRO A 513 -20.64 -1.57 17.98
N VAL A 514 -20.60 -2.88 18.20
CA VAL A 514 -21.71 -3.78 17.87
C VAL A 514 -21.89 -4.74 19.04
N ASP A 515 -23.14 -4.87 19.47
CA ASP A 515 -23.53 -5.78 20.55
C ASP A 515 -23.51 -7.24 20.07
N ASP A 516 -23.10 -8.17 20.94
CA ASP A 516 -23.14 -9.59 20.60
C ASP A 516 -24.58 -10.09 20.73
N PRO A 517 -25.23 -10.53 19.63
CA PRO A 517 -26.63 -10.95 19.65
C PRO A 517 -26.85 -12.15 20.60
N LEU A 518 -25.83 -12.97 20.82
CA LEU A 518 -25.92 -14.09 21.76
C LEU A 518 -25.74 -13.65 23.23
N CYS A 519 -25.28 -12.42 23.47
CA CYS A 519 -25.20 -11.82 24.80
C CYS A 519 -26.47 -11.07 25.22
N GLU A 520 -27.36 -10.71 24.29
CA GLU A 520 -28.61 -9.99 24.57
C GLU A 520 -29.78 -10.92 24.94
N GLY A 521 -29.57 -12.23 24.87
CA GLY A 521 -30.52 -13.26 25.28
C GLY A 521 -31.39 -13.78 24.13
N GLY A 522 -30.91 -14.86 23.50
CA GLY A 522 -31.73 -15.86 22.79
C GLY A 522 -32.38 -15.43 21.48
#